data_AF-A0A9Q4AB57-F1
#
_entry.id   AF-A0A9Q4AB57-F1
#
_cell.length_a   1.000
_cell.length_b   1.000
_cell.length_c   1.000
_cell.angle_alpha   90.00
_cell.angle_beta   90.00
_cell.angle_gamma   90.00
#
_symmetry.space_group_name_H-M   'P 1'
#
loop_
_entity.id
_entity.type
_entity.pdbx_description
1 polymer ?
#
loop_
_entity_poly.entity_id
_entity_poly.type
_entity_poly.pdbx_seq_one_letter_code
_entity_poly.pdbx_strand_id
1 'polypeptide(L)'
;MDYLYQKVSYLRGLAEGLGIEESTKEGKLLLHIVDTLEDFADAIEDLDEYVSYMDEDLADVEEEVYDLFDEDYEYEDFDDECGCIEIECPDCDEDSIESLDRID
;
A
#
# COMPACT_ATOMS: atom_id res chain seq x y z
N MET A 1 2.24 -8.53 -18.00
CA MET A 1 3.63 -8.99 -17.78
C MET A 1 4.40 -9.38 -19.06
N ASP A 2 3.84 -9.05 -20.24
CA ASP A 2 4.26 -9.52 -21.56
C ASP A 2 5.71 -9.24 -21.94
N TYR A 3 6.35 -8.24 -21.32
CA TYR A 3 7.72 -7.86 -21.62
C TYR A 3 8.74 -8.97 -21.29
N LEU A 4 8.53 -9.71 -20.19
CA LEU A 4 9.41 -10.81 -19.80
C LEU A 4 9.27 -11.98 -20.78
N TYR A 5 8.03 -12.39 -21.10
CA TYR A 5 7.76 -13.41 -22.11
C TYR A 5 8.33 -13.05 -23.49
N GLN A 6 8.23 -11.78 -23.91
CA GLN A 6 8.84 -11.32 -25.15
C GLN A 6 10.36 -11.46 -25.14
N LYS A 7 11.02 -11.18 -24.00
CA LYS A 7 12.46 -11.39 -23.85
C LYS A 7 12.85 -12.86 -23.89
N VAL A 8 12.12 -13.72 -23.19
CA VAL A 8 12.36 -15.18 -23.20
C VAL A 8 12.17 -15.72 -24.62
N SER A 9 11.10 -15.31 -25.30
CA SER A 9 10.83 -15.68 -26.70
C SER A 9 11.94 -15.21 -27.65
N TYR A 10 12.45 -13.98 -27.45
CA TYR A 10 13.59 -13.48 -28.20
C TYR A 10 14.86 -14.31 -27.96
N LEU A 11 15.15 -14.69 -26.72
CA LEU A 11 16.30 -15.55 -26.39
C LEU A 11 16.17 -16.94 -27.01
N ARG A 12 14.96 -17.51 -27.04
CA ARG A 12 14.66 -18.79 -27.68
C ARG A 12 14.93 -18.72 -29.18
N GLY A 13 14.39 -17.70 -29.85
CA GLY A 13 14.65 -17.47 -31.28
C GLY A 13 16.11 -17.16 -31.60
N LEU A 14 16.82 -16.47 -30.70
CA LEU A 14 18.25 -16.22 -30.85
C LEU A 14 19.06 -17.52 -30.72
N ALA A 15 18.72 -18.39 -29.77
CA ALA A 15 19.36 -19.68 -29.60
C ALA A 15 19.17 -20.56 -30.85
N GLU A 16 17.96 -20.60 -31.41
CA GLU A 16 17.68 -21.26 -32.68
C GLU A 16 18.49 -20.66 -33.84
N GLY A 17 18.53 -19.33 -33.95
CA GLY A 17 19.27 -18.62 -35.00
C GLY A 17 20.79 -18.80 -34.94
N LEU A 18 21.33 -19.09 -33.75
CA LEU A 18 22.74 -19.40 -33.54
C LEU A 18 23.07 -20.89 -33.73
N GLY A 19 22.07 -21.74 -33.97
CA GLY A 19 22.25 -23.19 -34.05
C GLY A 19 22.65 -23.80 -32.71
N ILE A 20 22.12 -23.27 -31.60
CA ILE A 20 22.30 -23.87 -30.28
C ILE A 20 21.37 -25.07 -30.15
N GLU A 21 21.95 -26.23 -29.89
CA GLU A 21 21.24 -27.50 -29.83
C GLU A 21 21.51 -28.24 -28.52
N GLU A 22 20.56 -29.06 -28.07
CA GLU A 22 20.74 -29.94 -26.89
C GLU A 22 21.82 -31.02 -27.06
N SER A 23 22.31 -31.23 -28.28
CA SER A 23 23.35 -32.21 -28.60
C SER A 23 24.71 -31.87 -27.97
N THR A 24 24.92 -30.60 -27.61
CA THR A 24 26.12 -30.10 -26.93
C THR A 24 25.86 -29.88 -25.44
N LYS A 25 26.89 -29.99 -24.60
CA LYS A 25 26.76 -29.76 -23.15
C LYS A 25 26.36 -28.32 -22.86
N GLU A 26 26.98 -27.40 -23.59
CA GLU A 26 26.76 -25.97 -23.49
C GLU A 26 25.37 -25.60 -24.00
N GLY A 27 24.94 -26.15 -25.14
CA GLY A 27 23.61 -25.88 -25.69
C GLY A 27 22.49 -26.41 -24.82
N LYS A 28 22.65 -27.61 -24.24
CA LYS A 28 21.72 -28.12 -23.24
C LYS A 28 21.61 -27.21 -22.01
N LEU A 29 22.74 -26.71 -21.49
CA LEU A 29 22.72 -25.78 -20.36
C LEU A 29 22.01 -24.46 -20.72
N LEU A 30 22.33 -23.89 -21.89
CA LEU A 30 21.75 -22.62 -22.33
C LEU A 30 20.25 -22.71 -22.57
N LEU A 31 19.77 -23.79 -23.20
CA LEU A 31 18.33 -24.02 -23.42
C LEU A 31 17.59 -24.16 -22.09
N HIS A 32 18.13 -24.92 -21.14
CA HIS A 32 17.55 -25.00 -19.79
C HIS A 32 17.55 -23.67 -19.04
N ILE A 33 18.55 -22.81 -19.25
CA ILE A 33 18.53 -21.43 -18.70
C ILE A 33 17.37 -20.65 -19.32
N VAL A 34 17.12 -20.78 -20.63
CA VAL A 34 15.97 -20.11 -21.29
C VAL A 34 14.65 -20.63 -20.73
N ASP A 35 14.49 -21.94 -20.58
CA ASP A 35 13.28 -22.53 -19.98
C ASP A 35 13.09 -22.04 -18.54
N THR A 36 14.16 -22.01 -17.73
CA THR A 36 14.09 -21.50 -16.35
C THR A 36 13.68 -20.02 -16.33
N LEU A 37 14.10 -19.22 -17.31
CA LEU A 37 13.66 -17.82 -17.42
C LEU A 37 12.19 -17.69 -17.81
N GLU A 38 11.61 -18.68 -18.51
CA GLU A 38 10.18 -18.79 -18.75
C GLU A 38 9.44 -19.03 -17.42
N ASP A 39 9.91 -20.00 -16.62
CA ASP A 39 9.36 -20.26 -15.27
C ASP A 39 9.43 -19.02 -14.35
N PHE A 40 10.50 -18.22 -14.46
CA PHE A 40 10.60 -16.96 -13.73
C PHE A 40 9.59 -15.91 -14.24
N ALA A 41 9.27 -15.89 -15.53
CA ALA A 41 8.25 -14.99 -16.06
C ALA A 41 6.87 -15.35 -15.51
N ASP A 42 6.53 -16.64 -15.50
CA ASP A 42 5.29 -17.19 -14.93
C ASP A 42 5.16 -16.81 -13.44
N ALA A 43 6.20 -17.12 -12.64
CA ALA A 43 6.16 -16.90 -11.20
C ALA A 43 6.03 -15.42 -10.81
N ILE A 44 6.57 -14.50 -11.61
CA ILE A 44 6.40 -13.07 -11.34
C ILE A 44 5.02 -12.60 -11.80
N GLU A 45 4.43 -13.18 -12.86
CA GLU A 45 3.05 -12.89 -13.25
C GLU A 45 2.05 -13.30 -12.16
N ASP A 46 2.21 -14.49 -11.60
CA ASP A 46 1.41 -14.95 -10.45
C ASP A 46 1.55 -14.00 -9.25
N LEU A 47 2.75 -13.47 -9.01
CA LEU A 47 3.00 -12.52 -7.92
C LEU A 47 2.34 -11.16 -8.18
N ASP A 48 2.36 -10.67 -9.42
CA ASP A 48 1.71 -9.42 -9.82
C ASP A 48 0.19 -9.52 -9.65
N GLU A 49 -0.40 -10.68 -9.99
CA GLU A 49 -1.81 -10.96 -9.77
C GLU A 49 -2.14 -10.99 -8.26
N TYR A 50 -1.31 -11.66 -7.45
CA TYR A 50 -1.50 -11.69 -6.00
C TYR A 50 -1.41 -10.29 -5.36
N VAL A 51 -0.47 -9.46 -5.80
CA VAL A 51 -0.36 -8.07 -5.33
C VAL A 51 -1.59 -7.27 -5.75
N SER A 52 -2.10 -7.47 -6.96
CA SER A 52 -3.32 -6.80 -7.43
C SER A 52 -4.53 -7.16 -6.56
N TYR A 53 -4.68 -8.43 -6.16
CA TYR A 53 -5.73 -8.84 -5.22
C TYR A 53 -5.54 -8.23 -3.83
N MET A 54 -4.30 -8.16 -3.33
CA MET A 54 -4.01 -7.50 -2.06
C MET A 54 -4.35 -6.01 -2.07
N ASP A 55 -4.09 -5.32 -3.19
CA ASP A 55 -4.45 -3.91 -3.35
C ASP A 55 -5.97 -3.71 -3.35
N GLU A 56 -6.74 -4.62 -3.98
CA GLU A 56 -8.21 -4.62 -3.94
C GLU A 56 -8.72 -4.86 -2.51
N ASP A 57 -8.25 -5.92 -1.84
CA ASP A 57 -8.60 -6.24 -0.45
C ASP A 57 -8.29 -5.07 0.50
N LEU A 58 -7.17 -4.37 0.28
CA LEU A 58 -6.79 -3.22 1.10
C LEU A 58 -7.69 -2.01 0.85
N ALA A 59 -8.13 -1.80 -0.40
CA ALA A 59 -9.08 -0.75 -0.73
C ALA A 59 -10.44 -0.97 -0.04
N ASP A 60 -10.90 -2.22 0.04
CA ASP A 60 -12.13 -2.57 0.76
C ASP A 60 -12.00 -2.27 2.27
N VAL A 61 -10.85 -2.60 2.87
CA VAL A 61 -10.57 -2.28 4.28
C VAL A 61 -10.46 -0.77 4.50
N GLU A 62 -9.86 -0.05 3.56
CA GLU A 62 -9.74 1.41 3.60
C GLU A 62 -11.12 2.08 3.60
N GLU A 63 -12.05 1.61 2.76
CA GLU A 63 -13.44 2.09 2.73
C GLU A 63 -14.15 1.84 4.08
N GLU A 64 -14.10 0.61 4.61
CA GLU A 64 -14.72 0.30 5.91
C GLU A 64 -14.15 1.15 7.05
N VAL A 65 -12.83 1.37 7.05
CA VAL A 65 -12.16 2.15 8.08
C VAL A 65 -12.52 3.64 7.96
N TYR A 66 -12.55 4.21 6.76
CA TYR A 66 -12.95 5.61 6.58
C TYR A 66 -14.41 5.85 6.95
N ASP A 67 -15.31 4.95 6.60
CA ASP A 67 -16.72 5.04 6.99
C ASP A 67 -16.89 5.03 8.52
N LEU A 68 -16.12 4.19 9.23
CA LEU A 68 -16.10 4.17 10.69
C LEU A 68 -15.60 5.48 11.31
N PHE A 69 -14.61 6.12 10.69
CA PHE A 69 -14.08 7.39 11.18
C PHE A 69 -15.00 8.58 10.84
N ASP A 70 -15.69 8.59 9.70
CA ASP A 70 -16.63 9.65 9.35
C ASP A 70 -17.88 9.65 10.27
N GLU A 71 -18.28 8.49 10.81
CA GLU A 71 -19.36 8.42 11.82
C GLU A 71 -18.93 8.81 13.25
N ASP A 72 -17.64 8.69 13.61
CA ASP A 72 -17.11 9.05 14.94
C ASP A 72 -16.46 10.45 15.00
N TYR A 73 -16.23 11.10 13.84
CA TYR A 73 -15.80 12.50 13.73
C TYR A 73 -16.96 13.42 13.31
N GLU A 74 -18.13 13.29 13.96
CA GLU A 74 -18.87 14.51 14.29
C GLU A 74 -17.94 15.35 15.16
N TYR A 75 -17.20 16.24 14.50
CA TYR A 75 -16.64 17.41 15.13
C TYR A 75 -17.79 18.10 15.85
N GLU A 76 -17.97 17.79 17.14
CA GLU A 76 -18.42 18.78 18.08
C GLU A 76 -17.49 19.97 17.87
N ASP A 77 -18.03 20.97 17.19
CA ASP A 77 -17.53 22.30 16.89
C ASP A 77 -16.46 22.76 17.91
N PHE A 78 -15.21 22.34 17.69
CA PHE A 78 -14.05 22.90 18.37
C PHE A 78 -13.58 24.11 17.57
N ASP A 79 -14.49 25.07 17.40
CA ASP A 79 -14.09 26.45 17.11
C ASP A 79 -14.87 27.37 18.06
N ASP A 80 -14.11 28.16 18.79
CA ASP A 80 -14.53 29.20 19.74
C ASP A 80 -15.21 28.75 21.05
N GLU A 81 -14.43 28.56 22.11
CA GLU A 81 -14.20 29.62 23.11
C GLU A 81 -13.44 29.04 24.32
N CYS A 82 -12.24 29.59 24.55
CA CYS A 82 -11.41 29.54 25.77
C CYS A 82 -11.94 28.62 26.90
N GLY A 83 -11.16 27.60 27.29
CA GLY A 83 -11.43 26.80 28.50
C GLY A 83 -11.43 27.68 29.74
N CYS A 84 -12.56 28.33 30.01
CA CYS A 84 -12.77 29.19 31.15
C CYS A 84 -13.69 28.48 32.13
N ILE A 85 -13.46 28.68 33.42
CA ILE A 85 -14.41 28.33 34.45
C ILE A 85 -14.95 29.61 35.07
N GLU A 86 -16.28 29.68 35.21
CA GLU A 86 -16.96 30.77 35.90
C GLU A 86 -16.95 30.45 37.39
N ILE A 87 -16.34 31.35 38.18
CA ILE A 87 -16.22 31.19 39.63
C ILE A 87 -17.03 32.30 40.29
N GLU A 88 -18.06 31.89 41.03
CA GLU A 88 -18.82 32.75 41.95
C GLU A 88 -17.93 33.18 43.11
N CYS A 89 -17.69 34.49 43.25
CA CYS A 89 -16.95 35.02 44.39
C CYS A 89 -17.85 34.98 45.65
N PRO A 90 -17.49 34.22 46.69
CA PRO A 90 -18.38 34.02 47.85
C PRO A 90 -18.58 35.27 48.73
N ASP A 91 -17.82 36.35 48.48
CA ASP A 91 -17.84 37.58 49.27
C ASP A 91 -18.44 38.79 48.53
N CYS A 92 -18.56 38.72 47.21
CA CYS A 92 -19.26 39.71 46.40
C CYS A 92 -19.96 38.97 45.27
N ASP A 93 -21.28 39.11 45.16
CA ASP A 93 -22.15 38.44 44.17
C ASP A 93 -21.86 38.91 42.72
N GLU A 94 -20.61 38.80 42.28
CA GLU A 94 -20.09 39.20 40.98
C GLU A 94 -19.23 38.04 40.45
N ASP A 95 -19.66 37.51 39.31
CA ASP A 95 -19.08 36.32 38.70
C ASP A 95 -17.87 36.68 37.82
N SER A 96 -16.84 35.86 37.89
CA SER A 96 -15.59 36.08 37.15
C SER A 96 -15.20 34.85 36.34
N ILE A 97 -14.80 35.08 35.09
CA ILE A 97 -14.46 34.05 34.10
C ILE A 97 -12.94 33.96 33.99
N GLU A 98 -12.35 32.84 34.43
CA GLU A 98 -10.90 32.61 34.45
C GLU A 98 -10.49 31.45 33.52
N SER A 99 -9.43 31.65 32.73
CA SER A 99 -8.86 30.64 31.82
C SER A 99 -8.11 29.52 32.59
N LEU A 100 -8.42 28.26 32.30
CA LEU A 100 -7.86 27.04 32.91
C LEU A 100 -6.33 26.90 32.74
N ASP A 101 -5.73 27.57 31.75
CA ASP A 101 -4.27 27.55 31.51
C ASP A 101 -3.44 28.23 32.61
N ARG A 102 -4.08 28.85 33.61
CA ARG A 102 -3.42 29.57 34.72
C ARG A 102 -3.48 28.87 36.07
N ILE A 103 -4.10 27.70 36.16
CA ILE A 103 -4.19 26.93 37.41
C ILE A 103 -3.14 25.82 37.34
N ASP A 104 -1.95 26.08 37.93
CA ASP A 104 -0.89 25.08 38.18
C ASP A 104 -1.31 24.01 39.20
#